data_AF-A0A0S3SFQ8-F1
#
_entry.id   AF-A0A0S3SFQ8-F1
#
_cell.length_a   1.000
_cell.length_b   1.000
_cell.length_c   1.000
_cell.angle_alpha   90.00
_cell.angle_beta   90.00
_cell.angle_gamma   90.00
#
_symmetry.space_group_name_H-M   'P 1'
#
loop_
_entity.id
_entity.type
_entity.pdbx_description
1 polymer ?
#
loop_
_entity_poly.entity_id
_entity_poly.type
_entity_poly.pdbx_seq_one_letter_code
_entity_poly.pdbx_strand_id
1 'polypeptide(L)'
;MTRLLRTILITHKLHLHYPKCIFRPLLSHYSATADSSEADLTDKPTNETATTGWSRYGNIYAHPVVQQSDHRDGDENPSGLRGNDAAAVKKKGKVKAQWVCSDCGHTTGRWWGTCPECDVTGTMQEFHESKLTDKSRGGLAITEDAVGSWLPRRPEELRLVKLEEVNRGFNHDKWRIPLSGSLGNEISTVLGGGLVPGSLTLVGGDPGIGKSTLLLQISAMIANEHSDDETPRVVYVSGEESLKQICARADRLGIKSNIYLYSSTDIEDILRKTHGLSPCALVVDSIQTVYLNTVIGSAGGITQVKECTAALMRFAKTTNISVILIGHVTKSGEIAGPRVLEHIVDVVLYMEGEKHSPYRMLRAVKNRFGSTDELAVLEMSQSGLQVVSNASEMFLTQQHSDSNVLAGLAIAVIMDGTRTFLVEIQALCLTHSPVSSSQSNGIHLNKANIIKCVLIKQAGLHLQDNAVFLNVVGGFQVTETAGDLAIAAAICSSFLEFPIPEGTAFIGEIGLGGELRMVPRIDKRVNTVAKLGYRMCVVPKQAEKLLETEGLEEMKVVGCKDLKEMHTLWLKYRKRCTDLVLSDLSYLI
;
A
#
# COMPACT_ATOMS: atom_id res chain seq x y z
N MET A 1 -57.57 -13.27 29.87
CA MET A 1 -56.10 -13.04 29.78
C MET A 1 -55.30 -14.33 29.63
N THR A 2 -55.29 -15.25 30.60
CA THR A 2 -54.39 -16.44 30.66
C THR A 2 -54.28 -17.30 29.39
N ARG A 3 -55.37 -17.55 28.65
CA ARG A 3 -55.28 -18.24 27.34
C ARG A 3 -54.54 -17.43 26.28
N LEU A 4 -54.78 -16.13 26.19
CA LEU A 4 -54.12 -15.24 25.22
C LEU A 4 -52.61 -15.15 25.51
N LEU A 5 -52.24 -14.96 26.78
CA LEU A 5 -50.86 -14.98 27.24
C LEU A 5 -50.15 -16.31 26.94
N ARG A 6 -50.82 -17.46 27.14
CA ARG A 6 -50.27 -18.76 26.71
C ARG A 6 -50.06 -18.85 25.20
N THR A 7 -51.00 -18.39 24.39
CA THR A 7 -50.84 -18.38 22.92
C THR A 7 -49.65 -17.51 22.50
N ILE A 8 -49.52 -16.31 23.08
CA ILE A 8 -48.41 -15.38 22.82
C ILE A 8 -47.07 -15.99 23.25
N LEU A 9 -46.98 -16.59 24.45
CA LEU A 9 -45.78 -17.29 24.91
C LEU A 9 -45.40 -18.49 24.00
N ILE A 10 -46.39 -19.21 23.47
CA ILE A 10 -46.16 -20.33 22.55
C ILE A 10 -45.66 -19.82 21.19
N THR A 11 -46.25 -18.77 20.61
CA THR A 11 -45.77 -18.20 19.34
C THR A 11 -44.40 -17.54 19.50
N HIS A 12 -44.14 -16.82 20.58
CA HIS A 12 -42.82 -16.22 20.86
C HIS A 12 -41.73 -17.29 21.06
N LYS A 13 -42.07 -18.40 21.74
CA LYS A 13 -41.16 -19.54 21.92
C LYS A 13 -40.89 -20.29 20.62
N LEU A 14 -41.88 -20.39 19.72
CA LEU A 14 -41.68 -20.91 18.36
C LEU A 14 -40.80 -19.98 17.52
N HIS A 15 -41.03 -18.67 17.58
CA HIS A 15 -40.26 -17.67 16.83
C HIS A 15 -38.78 -17.62 17.23
N LEU A 16 -38.47 -17.86 18.51
CA LEU A 16 -37.09 -17.96 19.02
C LEU A 16 -36.36 -19.26 18.61
N HIS A 17 -37.10 -20.33 18.29
CA HIS A 17 -36.56 -21.60 17.84
C HIS A 17 -36.51 -21.77 16.31
N TYR A 18 -37.48 -21.23 15.56
CA TYR A 18 -37.63 -21.41 14.11
C TYR A 18 -38.16 -20.13 13.41
N PRO A 19 -37.31 -19.11 13.15
CA PRO A 19 -37.75 -17.86 12.53
C PRO A 19 -38.30 -18.00 11.09
N LYS A 20 -37.90 -19.05 10.36
CA LYS A 20 -38.25 -19.24 8.94
C LYS A 20 -39.58 -19.99 8.70
N CYS A 21 -40.45 -20.10 9.71
CA CYS A 21 -41.73 -20.81 9.61
C CYS A 21 -42.91 -20.04 10.23
N ILE A 22 -43.38 -18.99 9.53
CA ILE A 22 -44.80 -18.66 9.24
C ILE A 22 -44.81 -17.31 8.50
N PHE A 23 -44.90 -17.36 7.17
CA PHE A 23 -45.47 -16.29 6.33
C PHE A 23 -45.86 -16.87 4.96
N ARG A 24 -47.16 -16.99 4.71
CA ARG A 24 -47.77 -17.07 3.37
C ARG A 24 -48.87 -16.01 3.32
N PRO A 25 -49.08 -15.33 2.17
CA PRO A 25 -49.79 -14.06 2.16
C PRO A 25 -51.32 -14.22 2.31
N LEU A 26 -51.90 -13.54 3.30
CA LEU A 26 -53.34 -13.30 3.41
C LEU A 26 -53.74 -12.03 2.64
N LEU A 27 -53.64 -12.07 1.31
CA LEU A 27 -54.20 -11.05 0.42
C LEU A 27 -54.80 -11.69 -0.84
N SER A 28 -56.02 -12.18 -0.71
CA SER A 28 -56.82 -12.68 -1.84
C SER A 28 -58.32 -12.45 -1.62
N HIS A 29 -58.74 -11.19 -1.44
CA HIS A 29 -60.10 -10.69 -1.69
C HIS A 29 -60.12 -9.16 -1.61
N TYR A 30 -60.22 -8.48 -2.76
CA TYR A 30 -61.14 -7.36 -3.05
C TYR A 30 -60.85 -6.84 -4.46
N SER A 31 -61.90 -6.63 -5.27
CA SER A 31 -61.81 -6.24 -6.67
C SER A 31 -63.00 -5.37 -7.06
N ALA A 32 -62.77 -4.22 -7.70
CA ALA A 32 -63.74 -3.15 -7.97
C ALA A 32 -64.30 -2.51 -6.66
N THR A 33 -64.70 -1.23 -6.64
CA THR A 33 -65.11 -0.33 -7.74
C THR A 33 -64.31 0.98 -7.79
N ALA A 34 -64.53 1.78 -8.83
CA ALA A 34 -64.14 3.19 -8.86
C ALA A 34 -65.13 4.04 -8.04
N ASP A 35 -64.74 5.27 -7.68
CA ASP A 35 -65.40 6.46 -8.24
C ASP A 35 -64.51 7.72 -8.14
N SER A 36 -65.04 8.86 -8.60
CA SER A 36 -64.35 10.08 -9.01
C SER A 36 -64.29 11.22 -7.96
N SER A 37 -63.27 12.09 -8.07
CA SER A 37 -63.33 13.57 -7.93
C SER A 37 -61.92 14.19 -7.80
N GLU A 38 -61.74 15.51 -7.94
CA GLU A 38 -61.78 16.34 -9.16
C GLU A 38 -60.97 17.64 -8.87
N ALA A 39 -60.57 18.41 -9.90
CA ALA A 39 -59.82 19.70 -9.83
C ALA A 39 -58.39 19.62 -9.21
N ASP A 40 -57.39 20.44 -9.56
CA ASP A 40 -57.19 21.41 -10.65
C ASP A 40 -55.66 21.68 -10.79
N LEU A 41 -55.09 22.40 -11.76
CA LEU A 41 -55.60 23.21 -12.87
C LEU A 41 -54.66 23.05 -14.11
N THR A 42 -54.55 24.07 -14.97
CA THR A 42 -53.80 24.11 -16.25
C THR A 42 -52.45 24.84 -16.19
N ASP A 43 -51.51 24.52 -17.10
CA ASP A 43 -51.27 25.41 -18.26
C ASP A 43 -50.54 24.74 -19.45
N LYS A 44 -50.74 25.28 -20.67
CA LYS A 44 -50.18 24.82 -21.96
C LYS A 44 -50.41 25.89 -23.05
N PRO A 45 -49.52 26.05 -24.05
CA PRO A 45 -49.96 25.68 -25.41
C PRO A 45 -48.87 25.20 -26.42
N THR A 46 -49.37 24.56 -27.49
CA THR A 46 -48.92 24.44 -28.91
C THR A 46 -47.57 25.04 -29.37
N ASN A 47 -46.82 24.55 -30.38
CA ASN A 47 -46.90 23.41 -31.34
C ASN A 47 -45.48 23.26 -32.04
N GLU A 48 -45.16 22.59 -33.16
CA GLU A 48 -45.93 21.92 -34.23
C GLU A 48 -45.29 20.61 -34.80
N THR A 49 -44.55 20.65 -35.93
CA THR A 49 -44.18 19.45 -36.75
C THR A 49 -42.79 19.50 -37.41
N ALA A 50 -42.33 18.29 -37.79
CA ALA A 50 -41.52 17.95 -38.99
C ALA A 50 -40.00 17.61 -38.89
N THR A 51 -39.71 16.34 -39.28
CA THR A 51 -38.57 15.84 -40.08
C THR A 51 -37.09 15.96 -39.63
N THR A 52 -36.49 14.77 -39.45
CA THR A 52 -35.11 14.36 -39.82
C THR A 52 -33.89 15.16 -39.31
N GLY A 53 -33.14 14.54 -38.38
CA GLY A 53 -31.74 14.89 -38.05
C GLY A 53 -31.01 13.68 -37.45
N TRP A 54 -29.72 13.48 -37.77
CA TRP A 54 -28.96 12.30 -37.35
C TRP A 54 -28.43 12.38 -35.91
N SER A 55 -28.43 11.25 -35.20
CA SER A 55 -27.35 10.90 -34.25
C SER A 55 -27.38 9.42 -33.86
N ARG A 56 -26.35 8.66 -34.27
CA ARG A 56 -25.81 7.47 -33.58
C ARG A 56 -24.61 6.91 -34.35
N TYR A 57 -23.39 7.21 -33.91
CA TYR A 57 -22.22 6.41 -34.28
C TYR A 57 -22.11 5.22 -33.33
N GLY A 58 -22.16 4.02 -33.89
CA GLY A 58 -21.84 2.75 -33.23
C GLY A 58 -20.48 2.24 -33.69
N ASN A 59 -19.89 1.33 -32.90
CA ASN A 59 -18.58 0.74 -33.16
C ASN A 59 -18.56 -0.25 -34.34
N ILE A 60 -17.35 -0.75 -34.60
CA ILE A 60 -16.96 -1.95 -35.38
C ILE A 60 -16.59 -1.66 -36.84
N TYR A 61 -15.28 -1.81 -37.12
CA TYR A 61 -14.77 -2.24 -38.42
C TYR A 61 -13.80 -3.41 -38.22
N ALA A 62 -13.92 -4.41 -39.09
CA ALA A 62 -13.02 -5.55 -39.21
C ALA A 62 -12.25 -5.48 -40.55
N HIS A 63 -11.31 -6.40 -40.76
CA HIS A 63 -10.49 -6.49 -41.98
C HIS A 63 -11.31 -6.66 -43.27
N PRO A 64 -10.83 -6.07 -44.39
CA PRO A 64 -10.40 -6.84 -45.56
C PRO A 64 -8.88 -6.62 -45.83
N VAL A 65 -8.07 -7.53 -46.39
CA VAL A 65 -8.11 -8.35 -47.65
C VAL A 65 -7.54 -7.59 -48.87
N VAL A 66 -7.00 -8.33 -49.84
CA VAL A 66 -5.90 -7.96 -50.76
C VAL A 66 -6.31 -8.14 -52.24
N GLN A 67 -5.55 -7.54 -53.18
CA GLN A 67 -5.67 -7.58 -54.66
C GLN A 67 -6.83 -6.73 -55.24
N GLN A 68 -6.79 -6.24 -56.50
CA GLN A 68 -5.90 -6.58 -57.62
C GLN A 68 -5.47 -5.34 -58.46
N SER A 69 -5.07 -5.56 -59.72
CA SER A 69 -4.34 -4.70 -60.68
C SER A 69 -5.20 -3.56 -61.32
N ASP A 70 -4.76 -2.68 -62.25
CA ASP A 70 -3.80 -2.87 -63.37
C ASP A 70 -3.23 -1.59 -64.05
N HIS A 71 -2.05 -1.78 -64.68
CA HIS A 71 -1.46 -1.14 -65.88
C HIS A 71 -1.31 0.39 -66.18
N ARG A 72 -0.11 0.71 -66.71
CA ARG A 72 0.26 1.69 -67.79
C ARG A 72 0.39 3.19 -67.50
N ASP A 73 1.20 3.96 -68.25
CA ASP A 73 2.54 3.79 -68.88
C ASP A 73 2.97 5.12 -69.56
N GLY A 74 4.25 5.26 -69.91
CA GLY A 74 4.86 6.43 -70.57
C GLY A 74 5.42 7.46 -69.56
N ASP A 75 6.69 7.87 -69.59
CA ASP A 75 7.52 8.55 -70.62
C ASP A 75 7.90 9.93 -70.03
N GLU A 76 9.01 10.58 -70.34
CA GLU A 76 10.03 10.37 -71.39
C GLU A 76 11.42 10.79 -70.86
N ASN A 77 12.53 10.46 -71.54
CA ASN A 77 13.88 10.85 -71.12
C ASN A 77 14.88 10.99 -72.30
N PRO A 78 15.45 12.18 -72.58
CA PRO A 78 16.53 12.35 -73.55
C PRO A 78 17.90 12.65 -72.90
N SER A 79 18.97 12.19 -73.56
CA SER A 79 20.36 12.24 -73.07
C SER A 79 21.22 13.32 -73.76
N GLY A 80 22.36 13.66 -73.16
CA GLY A 80 23.34 14.59 -73.76
C GLY A 80 24.74 14.45 -73.14
N LEU A 81 25.78 14.40 -73.97
CA LEU A 81 27.17 14.20 -73.54
C LEU A 81 27.98 15.51 -73.48
N ARG A 82 28.89 15.62 -72.49
CA ARG A 82 30.31 16.03 -72.63
C ARG A 82 31.03 15.94 -71.27
N GLY A 83 32.36 16.02 -71.27
CA GLY A 83 33.20 15.86 -70.07
C GLY A 83 34.33 16.89 -69.97
N ASN A 84 35.15 16.75 -68.92
CA ASN A 84 36.20 17.68 -68.44
C ASN A 84 35.63 19.03 -67.93
N ASP A 85 36.14 19.67 -66.87
CA ASP A 85 37.49 19.66 -66.29
C ASP A 85 37.52 19.55 -64.73
N ALA A 86 38.72 19.39 -64.17
CA ALA A 86 38.94 19.28 -62.72
C ALA A 86 39.11 20.64 -62.02
N ALA A 87 38.19 20.99 -61.12
CA ALA A 87 38.31 22.13 -60.20
C ALA A 87 38.24 21.67 -58.73
N ALA A 88 39.38 21.70 -58.03
CA ALA A 88 39.52 21.15 -56.67
C ALA A 88 38.94 22.07 -55.57
N VAL A 89 37.61 22.17 -55.49
CA VAL A 89 36.92 22.91 -54.42
C VAL A 89 37.07 22.17 -53.08
N LYS A 90 37.80 22.77 -52.12
CA LYS A 90 37.89 22.28 -50.73
C LYS A 90 36.50 22.27 -50.07
N LYS A 91 35.83 21.12 -50.06
CA LYS A 91 34.61 20.92 -49.27
C LYS A 91 34.92 21.10 -47.78
N LYS A 92 34.26 22.07 -47.14
CA LYS A 92 34.09 22.07 -45.67
C LYS A 92 33.53 20.71 -45.27
N GLY A 93 34.11 20.07 -44.26
CA GLY A 93 33.61 18.79 -43.76
C GLY A 93 32.17 18.94 -43.27
N LYS A 94 31.22 18.24 -43.90
CA LYS A 94 29.90 18.06 -43.31
C LYS A 94 30.08 17.23 -42.04
N VAL A 95 29.57 17.73 -40.91
CA VAL A 95 29.31 16.91 -39.73
C VAL A 95 28.43 15.74 -40.18
N LYS A 96 28.81 14.51 -39.84
CA LYS A 96 27.96 13.35 -40.07
C LYS A 96 26.93 13.33 -38.94
N ALA A 97 25.65 13.46 -39.29
CA ALA A 97 24.57 13.15 -38.37
C ALA A 97 24.63 11.67 -38.01
N GLN A 98 24.94 11.37 -36.75
CA GLN A 98 24.81 10.03 -36.18
C GLN A 98 23.51 9.99 -35.39
N TRP A 99 22.80 8.87 -35.44
CA TRP A 99 21.49 8.73 -34.81
C TRP A 99 21.57 7.60 -33.79
N VAL A 100 21.03 7.83 -32.59
CA VAL A 100 21.14 6.90 -31.46
C VAL A 100 19.74 6.55 -30.97
N CYS A 101 19.49 5.25 -30.77
CA CYS A 101 18.26 4.80 -30.16
C CYS A 101 18.23 5.14 -28.66
N SER A 102 17.22 5.88 -28.21
CA SER A 102 17.03 6.24 -26.80
C SER A 102 16.66 5.06 -25.89
N ASP A 103 16.33 3.91 -26.48
CA ASP A 103 15.84 2.71 -25.80
C ASP A 103 16.93 1.63 -25.68
N CYS A 104 17.54 1.22 -26.81
CA CYS A 104 18.57 0.18 -26.84
C CYS A 104 20.02 0.70 -27.06
N GLY A 105 20.22 1.99 -27.32
CA GLY A 105 21.55 2.58 -27.55
C GLY A 105 22.20 2.30 -28.92
N HIS A 106 21.57 1.51 -29.80
CA HIS A 106 22.10 1.25 -31.15
C HIS A 106 22.29 2.56 -31.95
N THR A 107 23.40 2.66 -32.72
CA THR A 107 23.74 3.89 -33.46
C THR A 107 23.83 3.69 -34.98
N THR A 108 23.13 4.51 -35.77
CA THR A 108 23.15 4.50 -37.24
C THR A 108 23.72 5.79 -37.83
N GLY A 109 24.24 5.73 -39.06
CA GLY A 109 24.69 6.91 -39.82
C GLY A 109 23.60 7.62 -40.63
N ARG A 110 22.32 7.25 -40.44
CA ARG A 110 21.12 7.79 -41.10
C ARG A 110 19.89 7.53 -40.22
N TRP A 111 18.92 8.44 -40.23
CA TRP A 111 17.59 8.22 -39.66
C TRP A 111 16.76 7.25 -40.52
N TRP A 112 16.00 6.38 -39.87
CA TRP A 112 15.08 5.42 -40.51
C TRP A 112 13.67 5.41 -39.88
N GLY A 113 13.38 6.31 -38.92
CA GLY A 113 12.13 6.34 -38.14
C GLY A 113 12.02 5.26 -37.07
N THR A 114 12.45 4.03 -37.39
CA THR A 114 12.51 2.85 -36.50
C THR A 114 13.96 2.53 -36.13
N CYS A 115 14.19 1.97 -34.94
CA CYS A 115 15.48 1.39 -34.59
C CYS A 115 15.63 -0.03 -35.20
N PRO A 116 16.69 -0.35 -35.94
CA PRO A 116 16.86 -1.67 -36.57
C PRO A 116 17.35 -2.78 -35.63
N GLU A 117 17.55 -2.49 -34.34
CA GLU A 117 18.03 -3.45 -33.33
C GLU A 117 16.92 -3.87 -32.34
N CYS A 118 15.94 -2.99 -32.07
CA CYS A 118 14.81 -3.29 -31.17
C CYS A 118 13.42 -3.09 -31.82
N ASP A 119 13.35 -2.75 -33.11
CA ASP A 119 12.12 -2.48 -33.89
C ASP A 119 11.17 -1.40 -33.32
N VAL A 120 11.57 -0.68 -32.27
CA VAL A 120 10.77 0.42 -31.70
C VAL A 120 10.83 1.66 -32.61
N THR A 121 9.66 2.24 -32.89
CA THR A 121 9.48 3.46 -33.67
C THR A 121 9.68 4.72 -32.84
N GLY A 122 10.22 5.79 -33.44
CA GLY A 122 10.35 7.11 -32.80
C GLY A 122 11.50 7.27 -31.80
N THR A 123 12.23 6.20 -31.46
CA THR A 123 13.34 6.22 -30.48
C THR A 123 14.67 6.74 -31.04
N MET A 124 14.80 6.90 -32.35
CA MET A 124 16.05 7.33 -33.00
C MET A 124 16.22 8.86 -32.94
N GLN A 125 17.11 9.33 -32.05
CA GLN A 125 17.42 10.76 -31.83
C GLN A 125 18.71 11.17 -32.55
N GLU A 126 18.81 12.43 -33.00
CA GLU A 126 20.03 12.94 -33.66
C GLU A 126 21.11 13.29 -32.63
N PHE A 127 22.28 12.66 -32.77
CA PHE A 127 23.45 12.88 -31.94
C PHE A 127 24.49 13.72 -32.70
N HIS A 128 24.90 14.81 -32.07
CA HIS A 128 25.99 15.64 -32.53
C HIS A 128 27.16 15.53 -31.55
N GLU A 129 28.34 15.14 -32.03
CA GLU A 129 29.58 15.30 -31.27
C GLU A 129 29.79 16.78 -30.95
N SER A 130 29.60 17.15 -29.67
CA SER A 130 30.12 18.41 -29.17
C SER A 130 31.65 18.34 -29.21
N LYS A 131 32.28 19.35 -29.81
CA LYS A 131 33.74 19.42 -29.84
C LYS A 131 34.27 19.80 -28.46
N LEU A 132 34.52 18.79 -27.64
CA LEU A 132 35.39 18.90 -26.48
C LEU A 132 36.71 19.55 -26.90
N THR A 133 37.08 20.64 -26.25
CA THR A 133 38.39 21.27 -26.43
C THR A 133 39.49 20.36 -25.88
N ASP A 134 40.65 20.34 -26.54
CA ASP A 134 41.69 19.33 -26.32
C ASP A 134 42.19 19.23 -24.88
N LYS A 135 41.61 18.30 -24.09
CA LYS A 135 42.24 17.77 -22.86
C LYS A 135 41.71 16.42 -22.31
N SER A 136 41.14 15.55 -23.14
CA SER A 136 41.03 14.12 -22.79
C SER A 136 40.89 13.19 -24.02
N ARG A 137 41.61 12.06 -23.97
CA ARG A 137 41.41 10.86 -24.80
C ARG A 137 41.81 9.66 -23.94
N GLY A 138 40.98 8.63 -23.77
CA GLY A 138 39.58 8.48 -24.22
C GLY A 138 39.09 7.05 -23.97
N GLY A 139 37.87 6.75 -24.41
CA GLY A 139 37.27 5.41 -24.32
C GLY A 139 35.88 5.43 -23.69
N LEU A 140 35.04 4.47 -24.08
CA LEU A 140 33.67 4.33 -23.56
C LEU A 140 33.67 3.60 -22.21
N ALA A 141 34.32 4.21 -21.22
CA ALA A 141 34.26 3.82 -19.83
C ALA A 141 34.20 5.09 -18.98
N ILE A 142 33.13 5.27 -18.20
CA ILE A 142 33.10 6.31 -17.17
C ILE A 142 34.00 5.81 -16.04
N THR A 143 35.30 6.14 -16.12
CA THR A 143 36.23 5.86 -15.03
C THR A 143 35.81 6.62 -13.78
N GLU A 144 36.05 6.05 -12.60
CA GLU A 144 35.58 6.63 -11.35
C GLU A 144 36.15 8.04 -11.10
N ASP A 145 37.29 8.38 -11.71
CA ASP A 145 37.91 9.73 -11.69
C ASP A 145 36.97 10.85 -12.16
N ALA A 146 36.11 10.61 -13.14
CA ALA A 146 35.19 11.62 -13.67
C ALA A 146 34.11 12.02 -12.64
N VAL A 147 33.76 11.12 -11.73
CA VAL A 147 32.82 11.35 -10.61
C VAL A 147 33.60 11.67 -9.31
N GLY A 148 34.83 11.17 -9.18
CA GLY A 148 35.73 11.29 -8.02
C GLY A 148 36.59 12.56 -7.98
N SER A 149 36.18 13.61 -8.69
CA SER A 149 36.81 14.95 -8.63
C SER A 149 36.12 15.85 -7.59
N TRP A 150 34.80 15.72 -7.44
CA TRP A 150 33.96 16.55 -6.55
C TRP A 150 33.37 15.78 -5.36
N LEU A 151 33.32 14.44 -5.42
CA LEU A 151 33.12 13.61 -4.24
C LEU A 151 34.35 13.67 -3.33
N PRO A 152 34.19 13.70 -1.99
CA PRO A 152 35.31 13.64 -1.07
C PRO A 152 36.11 12.35 -1.26
N ARG A 153 37.43 12.42 -1.16
CA ARG A 153 38.31 11.24 -1.23
C ARG A 153 38.58 10.72 0.17
N ARG A 154 38.43 9.40 0.40
CA ARG A 154 38.89 8.78 1.66
C ARG A 154 40.42 8.93 1.76
N PRO A 155 40.96 9.39 2.89
CA PRO A 155 42.41 9.52 3.08
C PRO A 155 43.09 8.20 3.49
N GLU A 156 42.33 7.16 3.83
CA GLU A 156 42.84 5.88 4.32
C GLU A 156 42.85 4.80 3.22
N GLU A 157 43.94 4.03 3.15
CA GLU A 157 44.01 2.82 2.32
C GLU A 157 43.03 1.75 2.84
N LEU A 158 42.18 1.23 1.96
CA LEU A 158 41.18 0.19 2.29
C LEU A 158 41.85 -1.17 2.50
N ARG A 159 42.48 -1.36 3.66
CA ARG A 159 43.03 -2.65 4.09
C ARG A 159 41.91 -3.67 4.36
N LEU A 160 42.20 -4.94 4.11
CA LEU A 160 41.35 -6.05 4.58
C LEU A 160 41.48 -6.17 6.11
N VAL A 161 40.35 -6.23 6.82
CA VAL A 161 40.27 -6.32 8.29
C VAL A 161 39.49 -7.59 8.65
N LYS A 162 39.90 -8.31 9.70
CA LYS A 162 39.15 -9.51 10.14
C LYS A 162 37.89 -9.12 10.91
N LEU A 163 36.83 -9.92 10.81
CA LEU A 163 35.58 -9.68 11.54
C LEU A 163 35.79 -9.55 13.06
N GLU A 164 36.70 -10.34 13.65
CA GLU A 164 37.07 -10.21 15.06
C GLU A 164 37.67 -8.85 15.42
N GLU A 165 38.47 -8.25 14.53
CA GLU A 165 39.12 -6.96 14.74
C GLU A 165 38.09 -5.82 14.67
N VAL A 166 37.11 -5.93 13.75
CA VAL A 166 35.96 -5.02 13.69
C VAL A 166 35.13 -5.11 14.96
N ASN A 167 34.70 -6.31 15.36
CA ASN A 167 33.82 -6.51 16.52
C ASN A 167 34.45 -6.03 17.84
N ARG A 168 35.77 -6.14 18.02
CA ARG A 168 36.47 -5.63 19.21
C ARG A 168 36.48 -4.09 19.31
N GLY A 169 36.32 -3.38 18.20
CA GLY A 169 36.23 -1.91 18.16
C GLY A 169 34.80 -1.36 18.05
N PHE A 170 33.79 -2.23 17.89
CA PHE A 170 32.43 -1.79 17.54
C PHE A 170 31.55 -1.55 18.77
N ASN A 171 31.14 -0.30 18.99
CA ASN A 171 30.22 0.06 20.06
C ASN A 171 28.75 -0.03 19.59
N HIS A 172 28.09 -1.13 19.94
CA HIS A 172 26.69 -1.40 19.60
C HIS A 172 25.67 -0.40 20.18
N ASP A 173 26.04 0.40 21.19
CA ASP A 173 25.16 1.37 21.84
C ASP A 173 25.25 2.77 21.20
N LYS A 174 26.29 3.03 20.39
CA LYS A 174 26.58 4.37 19.82
C LYS A 174 26.79 4.42 18.30
N TRP A 175 26.66 3.30 17.59
CA TRP A 175 26.79 3.25 16.11
C TRP A 175 25.58 3.81 15.33
N ARG A 176 24.60 4.41 16.01
CA ARG A 176 23.36 4.93 15.43
C ARG A 176 23.04 6.32 15.93
N ILE A 177 22.33 7.07 15.09
CA ILE A 177 21.62 8.30 15.44
C ILE A 177 20.25 7.85 15.98
N PRO A 178 19.94 8.05 17.27
CA PRO A 178 18.60 7.79 17.80
C PRO A 178 17.56 8.73 17.21
N LEU A 179 16.28 8.44 17.45
CA LEU A 179 15.18 9.36 17.14
C LEU A 179 14.33 9.48 18.40
N SER A 180 14.34 10.66 19.01
CA SER A 180 13.67 10.91 20.29
C SER A 180 12.15 11.09 20.18
N GLY A 181 11.43 10.75 21.26
CA GLY A 181 9.97 10.86 21.35
C GLY A 181 9.21 9.62 20.84
N SER A 182 7.89 9.61 21.00
CA SER A 182 7.03 8.46 20.63
C SER A 182 7.16 8.10 19.14
N LEU A 183 7.05 9.09 18.25
CA LEU A 183 7.24 8.93 16.82
C LEU A 183 8.68 8.52 16.46
N GLY A 184 9.66 9.01 17.22
CA GLY A 184 11.06 8.61 17.05
C GLY A 184 11.30 7.14 17.39
N ASN A 185 10.72 6.64 18.49
CA ASN A 185 10.78 5.23 18.88
C ASN A 185 10.07 4.30 17.87
N GLU A 186 8.90 4.72 17.39
CA GLU A 186 8.10 4.00 16.38
C GLU A 186 8.88 3.86 15.06
N ILE A 187 9.42 4.97 14.53
CA ILE A 187 10.26 4.98 13.31
C ILE A 187 11.56 4.21 13.55
N SER A 188 12.19 4.38 14.71
CA SER A 188 13.41 3.65 15.07
C SER A 188 13.19 2.16 15.02
N THR A 189 12.04 1.65 15.49
CA THR A 189 11.70 0.21 15.44
C THR A 189 11.74 -0.31 14.00
N VAL A 190 11.11 0.40 13.05
CA VAL A 190 11.12 0.04 11.61
C VAL A 190 12.52 0.12 10.99
N LEU A 191 13.36 1.08 11.45
CA LEU A 191 14.77 1.17 11.06
C LEU A 191 15.66 0.08 11.70
N GLY A 192 15.17 -0.73 12.64
CA GLY A 192 15.95 -1.72 13.38
C GLY A 192 16.59 -1.21 14.67
N GLY A 193 16.24 0.02 15.08
CA GLY A 193 16.63 0.72 16.30
C GLY A 193 17.44 2.00 16.06
N GLY A 194 17.07 2.81 15.06
CA GLY A 194 17.67 4.13 14.76
C GLY A 194 18.33 4.23 13.37
N LEU A 195 18.73 5.44 12.97
CA LEU A 195 19.43 5.70 11.70
C LEU A 195 20.92 5.32 11.79
N VAL A 196 21.50 4.82 10.70
CA VAL A 196 22.90 4.39 10.65
C VAL A 196 23.77 5.44 9.91
N PRO A 197 24.82 5.99 10.55
CA PRO A 197 25.82 6.83 9.90
C PRO A 197 26.42 6.15 8.66
N GLY A 198 26.68 6.95 7.63
CA GLY A 198 27.22 6.47 6.36
C GLY A 198 26.32 5.48 5.62
N SER A 199 25.01 5.52 5.82
CA SER A 199 24.03 4.69 5.11
C SER A 199 23.10 5.51 4.19
N LEU A 200 22.39 4.80 3.32
CA LEU A 200 21.41 5.40 2.41
C LEU A 200 20.02 4.79 2.62
N THR A 201 19.06 5.60 3.04
CA THR A 201 17.67 5.22 3.31
C THR A 201 16.74 5.84 2.26
N LEU A 202 15.98 5.00 1.55
CA LEU A 202 14.94 5.40 0.61
C LEU A 202 13.57 5.36 1.31
N VAL A 203 12.79 6.43 1.21
CA VAL A 203 11.37 6.46 1.60
C VAL A 203 10.51 6.55 0.35
N GLY A 204 9.94 5.41 -0.03
CA GLY A 204 8.99 5.23 -1.13
C GLY A 204 7.54 5.50 -0.71
N GLY A 205 6.69 5.81 -1.69
CA GLY A 205 5.24 5.90 -1.50
C GLY A 205 4.54 6.87 -2.45
N ASP A 206 3.22 6.84 -2.47
CA ASP A 206 2.37 7.66 -3.35
C ASP A 206 2.57 9.18 -3.12
N PRO A 207 2.34 10.03 -4.14
CA PRO A 207 2.28 11.49 -3.95
C PRO A 207 1.23 11.87 -2.90
N GLY A 208 1.56 12.81 -2.02
CA GLY A 208 0.65 13.29 -0.96
C GLY A 208 0.46 12.35 0.25
N ILE A 209 1.04 11.14 0.26
CA ILE A 209 0.84 10.16 1.37
C ILE A 209 1.37 10.66 2.72
N GLY A 210 2.41 11.50 2.71
CA GLY A 210 3.02 12.10 3.92
C GLY A 210 4.55 12.13 3.98
N LYS A 211 5.26 11.68 2.94
CA LYS A 211 6.73 11.51 2.95
C LYS A 211 7.52 12.74 3.42
N SER A 212 7.31 13.92 2.82
CA SER A 212 8.00 15.15 3.21
C SER A 212 7.67 15.59 4.64
N THR A 213 6.45 15.33 5.13
CA THR A 213 6.07 15.53 6.54
C THR A 213 6.87 14.62 7.46
N LEU A 214 6.97 13.32 7.13
CA LEU A 214 7.76 12.33 7.86
C LEU A 214 9.24 12.72 7.95
N LEU A 215 9.88 13.04 6.82
CA LEU A 215 11.30 13.38 6.80
C LEU A 215 11.59 14.72 7.49
N LEU A 216 10.68 15.69 7.44
CA LEU A 216 10.84 16.97 8.15
C LEU A 216 10.69 16.78 9.68
N GLN A 217 9.78 15.90 10.13
CA GLN A 217 9.69 15.50 11.54
C GLN A 217 10.92 14.70 12.01
N ILE A 218 11.44 13.77 11.20
CA ILE A 218 12.72 13.07 11.48
C ILE A 218 13.89 14.06 11.57
N SER A 219 13.96 15.02 10.65
CA SER A 219 14.98 16.07 10.67
C SER A 219 14.94 16.89 11.96
N ALA A 220 13.74 17.19 12.47
CA ALA A 220 13.56 17.89 13.74
C ALA A 220 14.03 17.07 14.95
N MET A 221 13.80 15.75 14.96
CA MET A 221 14.28 14.87 16.03
C MET A 221 15.81 14.88 16.13
N ILE A 222 16.50 14.69 14.99
CA ILE A 222 17.96 14.66 14.91
C ILE A 222 18.56 16.03 15.26
N ALA A 223 17.95 17.11 14.78
CA ALA A 223 18.42 18.47 15.04
C ALA A 223 18.22 18.93 16.50
N ASN A 224 17.25 18.36 17.23
CA ASN A 224 17.01 18.67 18.64
C ASN A 224 17.92 17.89 19.62
N GLU A 225 18.65 16.87 19.16
CA GLU A 225 19.14 15.84 20.07
C GLU A 225 20.31 16.27 20.98
N HIS A 226 21.15 17.21 20.55
CA HIS A 226 22.04 17.98 21.45
C HIS A 226 22.00 19.45 21.04
N SER A 227 21.86 20.36 21.99
CA SER A 227 21.69 21.81 21.79
C SER A 227 23.00 22.62 21.71
N ASP A 228 24.13 22.00 22.03
CA ASP A 228 25.30 22.73 22.56
C ASP A 228 26.42 22.96 21.53
N ASP A 229 26.22 22.52 20.29
CA ASP A 229 27.14 22.68 19.15
C ASP A 229 26.57 23.65 18.11
N GLU A 230 27.38 24.58 17.59
CA GLU A 230 27.00 25.44 16.46
C GLU A 230 26.96 24.68 15.11
N THR A 231 27.32 23.39 15.09
CA THR A 231 27.40 22.61 13.84
C THR A 231 26.01 22.19 13.34
N PRO A 232 25.75 22.31 12.02
CA PRO A 232 24.45 21.98 11.44
C PRO A 232 24.20 20.47 11.49
N ARG A 233 23.37 19.98 12.41
CA ARG A 233 23.11 18.53 12.52
C ARG A 233 22.39 17.92 11.31
N VAL A 234 21.49 18.67 10.67
CA VAL A 234 20.71 18.19 9.51
C VAL A 234 20.66 19.24 8.41
N VAL A 235 20.96 18.81 7.18
CA VAL A 235 20.68 19.58 5.95
C VAL A 235 19.48 18.96 5.23
N TYR A 236 18.43 19.74 5.00
CA TYR A 236 17.24 19.33 4.24
C TYR A 236 17.26 20.00 2.87
N VAL A 237 17.42 19.20 1.81
CA VAL A 237 17.46 19.67 0.43
C VAL A 237 16.13 19.39 -0.24
N SER A 238 15.55 20.39 -0.93
CA SER A 238 14.41 20.16 -1.82
C SER A 238 14.58 20.80 -3.20
N GLY A 239 14.28 20.00 -4.23
CA GLY A 239 14.06 20.46 -5.60
C GLY A 239 12.57 20.54 -5.99
N GLU A 240 11.65 20.00 -5.16
CA GLU A 240 10.20 20.11 -5.38
C GLU A 240 9.61 21.43 -4.81
N GLU A 241 10.12 21.92 -3.67
CA GLU A 241 9.50 23.02 -2.93
C GLU A 241 10.45 24.17 -2.61
N SER A 242 9.91 25.39 -2.60
CA SER A 242 10.66 26.57 -2.16
C SER A 242 10.83 26.61 -0.64
N LEU A 243 11.93 27.20 -0.18
CA LEU A 243 12.26 27.38 1.25
C LEU A 243 11.10 27.98 2.07
N LYS A 244 10.27 28.85 1.46
CA LYS A 244 9.10 29.46 2.12
C LYS A 244 7.95 28.47 2.34
N GLN A 245 7.74 27.52 1.42
CA GLN A 245 6.73 26.46 1.58
C GLN A 245 7.17 25.46 2.66
N ILE A 246 8.46 25.13 2.70
CA ILE A 246 9.04 24.25 3.73
C ILE A 246 8.95 24.92 5.11
N CYS A 247 9.27 26.23 5.21
CA CYS A 247 9.07 27.02 6.43
C CYS A 247 7.62 26.97 6.92
N ALA A 248 6.65 27.34 6.06
CA ALA A 248 5.24 27.33 6.42
C ALA A 248 4.72 25.93 6.83
N ARG A 249 5.34 24.85 6.31
CA ARG A 249 5.08 23.48 6.80
C ARG A 249 5.72 23.24 8.16
N ALA A 250 6.99 23.61 8.38
CA ALA A 250 7.67 23.48 9.66
C ALA A 250 6.92 24.24 10.77
N ASP A 251 6.49 25.47 10.50
CA ASP A 251 5.66 26.29 11.40
C ASP A 251 4.37 25.56 11.82
N ARG A 252 3.63 25.00 10.86
CA ARG A 252 2.41 24.21 11.11
C ARG A 252 2.67 22.94 11.92
N LEU A 253 3.84 22.31 11.72
CA LEU A 253 4.30 21.14 12.47
C LEU A 253 4.89 21.50 13.86
N GLY A 254 4.97 22.78 14.22
CA GLY A 254 5.58 23.25 15.47
C GLY A 254 7.11 23.10 15.52
N ILE A 255 7.75 22.87 14.37
CA ILE A 255 9.19 22.56 14.27
C ILE A 255 10.00 23.85 14.40
N LYS A 256 10.76 23.96 15.50
CA LYS A 256 11.64 25.11 15.84
C LYS A 256 13.13 24.74 15.88
N SER A 257 13.47 23.52 15.49
CA SER A 257 14.82 22.95 15.51
C SER A 257 15.72 23.53 14.42
N ASN A 258 17.03 23.59 14.65
CA ASN A 258 18.03 24.11 13.70
C ASN A 258 18.28 23.16 12.51
N ILE A 259 17.31 23.07 11.59
CA ILE A 259 17.43 22.35 10.31
C ILE A 259 17.90 23.32 9.24
N TYR A 260 19.00 22.99 8.56
CA TYR A 260 19.55 23.83 7.49
C TYR A 260 18.84 23.52 6.17
N LEU A 261 17.92 24.39 5.78
CA LEU A 261 17.16 24.23 4.54
C LEU A 261 17.98 24.68 3.32
N TYR A 262 18.00 23.85 2.28
CA TYR A 262 18.63 24.17 1.01
C TYR A 262 17.72 23.82 -0.17
N SER A 263 17.80 24.59 -1.25
CA SER A 263 17.01 24.35 -2.46
C SER A 263 17.91 24.43 -3.69
N SER A 264 18.07 23.28 -4.34
CA SER A 264 18.92 23.04 -5.50
C SER A 264 18.53 21.70 -6.11
N THR A 265 18.81 21.52 -7.40
CA THR A 265 18.55 20.30 -8.16
C THR A 265 19.82 19.66 -8.73
N ASP A 266 20.98 20.32 -8.56
CA ASP A 266 22.28 19.84 -9.02
C ASP A 266 23.00 19.05 -7.92
N ILE A 267 23.24 17.75 -8.13
CA ILE A 267 23.84 16.88 -7.10
C ILE A 267 25.27 17.30 -6.71
N GLU A 268 26.04 17.91 -7.63
CA GLU A 268 27.42 18.30 -7.34
C GLU A 268 27.45 19.51 -6.41
N ASP A 269 26.56 20.47 -6.64
CA ASP A 269 26.35 21.64 -5.80
C ASP A 269 25.85 21.24 -4.39
N ILE A 270 24.84 20.35 -4.34
CA ILE A 270 24.28 19.81 -3.10
C ILE A 270 25.36 19.14 -2.25
N LEU A 271 26.13 18.20 -2.82
CA LEU A 271 27.11 17.45 -2.06
C LEU A 271 28.35 18.28 -1.69
N ARG A 272 28.78 19.21 -2.55
CA ARG A 272 29.86 20.16 -2.24
C ARG A 272 29.51 21.07 -1.06
N LYS A 273 28.29 21.60 -1.01
CA LYS A 273 27.81 22.42 0.12
C LYS A 273 27.59 21.59 1.38
N THR A 274 27.01 20.40 1.26
CA THR A 274 26.80 19.49 2.40
C THR A 274 28.14 19.06 3.02
N HIS A 275 29.17 18.78 2.22
CA HIS A 275 30.48 18.37 2.72
C HIS A 275 31.12 19.43 3.63
N GLY A 276 31.12 20.69 3.20
CA GLY A 276 31.69 21.80 3.98
C GLY A 276 30.97 22.09 5.30
N LEU A 277 29.74 21.59 5.46
CA LEU A 277 28.95 21.68 6.69
C LEU A 277 29.08 20.43 7.59
N SER A 278 29.44 19.27 7.01
CA SER A 278 29.60 17.97 7.69
C SER A 278 28.47 17.60 8.67
N PRO A 279 27.19 17.67 8.26
CA PRO A 279 26.05 17.32 9.11
C PRO A 279 26.00 15.83 9.41
N CYS A 280 25.38 15.42 10.53
CA CYS A 280 25.18 13.99 10.81
C CYS A 280 24.12 13.35 9.90
N ALA A 281 23.18 14.14 9.35
CA ALA A 281 22.21 13.68 8.36
C ALA A 281 21.98 14.66 7.18
N LEU A 282 21.71 14.08 6.01
CA LEU A 282 21.29 14.78 4.78
C LEU A 282 19.95 14.22 4.32
N VAL A 283 18.98 15.11 4.04
CA VAL A 283 17.68 14.76 3.45
C VAL A 283 17.58 15.30 2.03
N VAL A 284 17.02 14.51 1.11
CA VAL A 284 16.78 14.89 -0.31
C VAL A 284 15.32 14.65 -0.70
N ASP A 285 14.59 15.74 -0.99
CA ASP A 285 13.16 15.76 -1.29
C ASP A 285 12.86 16.41 -2.67
N SER A 286 12.83 15.69 -3.79
CA SER A 286 12.98 14.23 -3.94
C SER A 286 14.04 13.85 -4.96
N ILE A 287 14.44 12.58 -5.00
CA ILE A 287 15.44 12.08 -5.97
C ILE A 287 14.99 12.24 -7.43
N GLN A 288 13.68 12.34 -7.68
CA GLN A 288 13.15 12.63 -9.02
C GLN A 288 13.47 14.06 -9.51
N THR A 289 13.75 15.01 -8.62
CA THR A 289 14.09 16.39 -9.00
C THR A 289 15.58 16.66 -9.21
N VAL A 290 16.43 15.74 -8.74
CA VAL A 290 17.89 15.89 -8.78
C VAL A 290 18.45 15.36 -10.11
N TYR A 291 19.48 16.03 -10.61
CA TYR A 291 20.24 15.62 -11.80
C TYR A 291 21.75 15.72 -11.58
N LEU A 292 22.50 15.01 -12.44
CA LEU A 292 23.95 15.06 -12.57
C LEU A 292 24.32 15.47 -14.00
N ASN A 293 25.10 16.56 -14.15
CA ASN A 293 25.44 17.16 -15.45
C ASN A 293 26.22 16.21 -16.39
N THR A 294 26.96 15.24 -15.83
CA THR A 294 27.77 14.29 -16.59
C THR A 294 26.98 13.11 -17.17
N VAL A 295 25.68 12.99 -16.83
CA VAL A 295 24.80 11.90 -17.26
C VAL A 295 23.80 12.42 -18.29
N ILE A 296 23.65 11.69 -19.41
CA ILE A 296 22.66 12.04 -20.45
C ILE A 296 21.26 11.59 -19.99
N GLY A 297 20.32 12.54 -19.98
CA GLY A 297 18.91 12.32 -19.62
C GLY A 297 18.35 13.43 -18.74
N SER A 298 17.03 13.57 -18.70
CA SER A 298 16.34 14.53 -17.83
C SER A 298 16.31 14.06 -16.37
N ALA A 299 16.19 15.00 -15.43
CA ALA A 299 15.83 14.71 -14.04
C ALA A 299 14.60 13.77 -13.99
N GLY A 300 14.58 12.86 -13.01
CA GLY A 300 13.53 11.83 -12.88
C GLY A 300 13.66 10.64 -13.83
N GLY A 301 14.47 10.73 -14.88
CA GLY A 301 14.77 9.62 -15.78
C GLY A 301 15.56 8.50 -15.08
N ILE A 302 15.36 7.25 -15.50
CA ILE A 302 15.92 6.04 -14.86
C ILE A 302 17.43 6.12 -14.64
N THR A 303 18.20 6.56 -15.65
CA THR A 303 19.65 6.68 -15.57
C THR A 303 20.08 7.79 -14.59
N GLN A 304 19.48 8.98 -14.69
CA GLN A 304 19.76 10.10 -13.77
C GLN A 304 19.47 9.72 -12.32
N VAL A 305 18.32 9.11 -12.05
CA VAL A 305 17.90 8.70 -10.70
C VAL A 305 18.81 7.61 -10.13
N LYS A 306 19.27 6.63 -10.95
CA LYS A 306 20.28 5.64 -10.53
C LYS A 306 21.61 6.30 -10.18
N GLU A 307 22.19 7.10 -11.07
CA GLU A 307 23.53 7.67 -10.88
C GLU A 307 23.57 8.71 -9.74
N CYS A 308 22.52 9.53 -9.59
CA CYS A 308 22.40 10.41 -8.42
C CYS A 308 22.31 9.61 -7.11
N THR A 309 21.58 8.48 -7.09
CA THR A 309 21.51 7.60 -5.92
C THR A 309 22.86 6.91 -5.63
N ALA A 310 23.61 6.52 -6.67
CA ALA A 310 24.96 5.97 -6.53
C ALA A 310 25.96 7.01 -6.01
N ALA A 311 25.87 8.26 -6.45
CA ALA A 311 26.66 9.38 -5.93
C ALA A 311 26.33 9.67 -4.46
N LEU A 312 25.04 9.71 -4.08
CA LEU A 312 24.60 9.82 -2.69
C LEU A 312 25.12 8.67 -1.82
N MET A 313 25.12 7.43 -2.32
CA MET A 313 25.69 6.27 -1.61
C MET A 313 27.20 6.41 -1.41
N ARG A 314 27.96 6.75 -2.47
CA ARG A 314 29.41 6.98 -2.40
C ARG A 314 29.74 8.11 -1.41
N PHE A 315 28.94 9.19 -1.41
CA PHE A 315 29.07 10.30 -0.47
C PHE A 315 28.85 9.82 0.97
N ALA A 316 27.68 9.24 1.28
CA ALA A 316 27.33 8.73 2.60
C ALA A 316 28.43 7.85 3.19
N LYS A 317 28.86 6.82 2.43
CA LYS A 317 29.91 5.88 2.85
C LYS A 317 31.26 6.56 3.09
N THR A 318 31.54 7.69 2.45
CA THR A 318 32.84 8.38 2.54
C THR A 318 32.88 9.45 3.62
N THR A 319 31.79 10.18 3.82
CA THR A 319 31.68 11.22 4.86
C THR A 319 31.12 10.70 6.19
N ASN A 320 30.68 9.44 6.22
CA ASN A 320 29.94 8.82 7.33
C ASN A 320 28.60 9.50 7.67
N ILE A 321 28.02 10.26 6.73
CA ILE A 321 26.75 10.98 6.90
C ILE A 321 25.57 10.03 6.62
N SER A 322 24.53 10.06 7.46
CA SER A 322 23.28 9.33 7.19
C SER A 322 22.45 10.06 6.13
N VAL A 323 22.25 9.46 4.96
CA VAL A 323 21.50 10.10 3.87
C VAL A 323 20.11 9.46 3.73
N ILE A 324 19.07 10.31 3.70
CA ILE A 324 17.67 9.91 3.51
C ILE A 324 17.13 10.58 2.25
N LEU A 325 16.52 9.82 1.35
CA LEU A 325 15.95 10.35 0.10
C LEU A 325 14.50 9.90 -0.10
N ILE A 326 13.67 10.82 -0.60
CA ILE A 326 12.30 10.52 -1.00
C ILE A 326 12.29 10.00 -2.43
N GLY A 327 11.55 8.91 -2.65
CA GLY A 327 11.25 8.38 -3.98
C GLY A 327 9.73 8.33 -4.22
N HIS A 328 9.26 9.05 -5.22
CA HIS A 328 7.86 8.98 -5.64
C HIS A 328 7.52 7.67 -6.37
N VAL A 329 6.40 7.04 -6.01
CA VAL A 329 5.80 5.93 -6.79
C VAL A 329 4.94 6.51 -7.90
N THR A 330 5.26 6.15 -9.15
CA THR A 330 4.51 6.56 -10.35
C THR A 330 3.66 5.40 -10.87
N LYS A 331 2.36 5.66 -11.09
CA LYS A 331 1.34 4.62 -11.35
C LYS A 331 1.53 3.77 -12.61
N SER A 332 2.35 4.19 -13.57
CA SER A 332 2.65 3.39 -14.77
C SER A 332 3.84 2.45 -14.62
N GLY A 333 4.69 2.63 -13.60
CA GLY A 333 5.92 1.84 -13.42
C GLY A 333 7.07 2.17 -14.39
N GLU A 334 6.84 3.03 -15.39
CA GLU A 334 7.81 3.37 -16.45
C GLU A 334 8.82 4.45 -16.05
N ILE A 335 8.44 5.34 -15.12
CA ILE A 335 9.37 6.26 -14.45
C ILE A 335 9.98 5.51 -13.27
N ALA A 336 11.24 5.83 -12.94
CA ALA A 336 12.10 5.12 -12.00
C ALA A 336 11.46 4.85 -10.62
N GLY A 337 10.71 3.75 -10.52
CA GLY A 337 10.05 3.35 -9.28
C GLY A 337 11.08 2.99 -8.20
N PRO A 338 10.71 3.02 -6.90
CA PRO A 338 11.65 2.71 -5.82
C PRO A 338 12.36 1.35 -5.99
N ARG A 339 11.71 0.35 -6.63
CA ARG A 339 12.29 -0.92 -7.10
C ARG A 339 13.59 -0.82 -7.89
N VAL A 340 13.79 0.26 -8.65
CA VAL A 340 15.02 0.51 -9.41
C VAL A 340 16.18 0.89 -8.47
N LEU A 341 15.86 1.53 -7.33
CA LEU A 341 16.80 1.97 -6.30
C LEU A 341 16.93 0.98 -5.15
N GLU A 342 15.96 0.09 -4.94
CA GLU A 342 15.92 -0.93 -3.89
C GLU A 342 17.21 -1.73 -3.78
N HIS A 343 17.88 -2.03 -4.90
CA HIS A 343 19.16 -2.74 -4.89
C HIS A 343 20.35 -1.85 -4.46
N ILE A 344 20.33 -0.56 -4.79
CA ILE A 344 21.42 0.41 -4.57
C ILE A 344 21.50 0.87 -3.11
N VAL A 345 20.36 1.20 -2.50
CA VAL A 345 20.27 1.77 -1.14
C VAL A 345 20.51 0.71 -0.04
N ASP A 346 20.76 1.12 1.20
CA ASP A 346 20.90 0.17 2.32
C ASP A 346 19.55 -0.19 2.97
N VAL A 347 18.65 0.79 3.08
CA VAL A 347 17.31 0.64 3.67
C VAL A 347 16.26 1.17 2.69
N VAL A 348 15.13 0.47 2.60
CA VAL A 348 13.96 0.85 1.80
C VAL A 348 12.74 0.78 2.70
N LEU A 349 12.18 1.96 2.97
CA LEU A 349 10.90 2.12 3.66
C LEU A 349 9.82 2.44 2.62
N TYR A 350 8.64 1.86 2.78
CA TYR A 350 7.45 2.20 2.02
C TYR A 350 6.40 2.81 2.95
N MET A 351 5.85 3.96 2.55
CA MET A 351 4.73 4.61 3.22
C MET A 351 3.43 4.32 2.45
N GLU A 352 2.56 3.54 3.07
CA GLU A 352 1.31 2.98 2.54
C GLU A 352 0.10 3.62 3.25
N GLY A 353 -1.08 3.56 2.63
CA GLY A 353 -2.33 4.03 3.25
C GLY A 353 -3.41 4.39 2.23
N GLU A 354 -4.68 4.22 2.59
CA GLU A 354 -5.80 4.57 1.72
C GLU A 354 -6.05 6.08 1.66
N LYS A 355 -6.49 6.57 0.50
CA LYS A 355 -6.74 8.01 0.24
C LYS A 355 -7.75 8.65 1.21
N HIS A 356 -8.70 7.87 1.72
CA HIS A 356 -9.79 8.33 2.57
C HIS A 356 -9.60 7.97 4.06
N SER A 357 -8.58 7.17 4.38
CA SER A 357 -8.16 6.92 5.76
C SER A 357 -7.26 8.07 6.25
N PRO A 358 -7.33 8.47 7.53
CA PRO A 358 -6.33 9.37 8.13
C PRO A 358 -5.01 8.62 8.41
N TYR A 359 -5.06 7.29 8.49
CA TYR A 359 -3.96 6.44 8.91
C TYR A 359 -2.97 6.10 7.80
N ARG A 360 -1.72 5.86 8.19
CA ARG A 360 -0.57 5.60 7.32
C ARG A 360 0.26 4.47 7.93
N MET A 361 0.71 3.55 7.10
CA MET A 361 1.61 2.46 7.51
C MET A 361 3.00 2.72 6.94
N LEU A 362 4.04 2.52 7.74
CA LEU A 362 5.45 2.66 7.31
C LEU A 362 6.17 1.33 7.52
N ARG A 363 6.59 0.70 6.42
CA ARG A 363 7.08 -0.69 6.37
C ARG A 363 8.52 -0.75 5.84
N ALA A 364 9.37 -1.57 6.45
CA ALA A 364 10.70 -1.87 5.90
C ALA A 364 10.64 -3.01 4.86
N VAL A 365 10.76 -2.69 3.56
CA VAL A 365 10.83 -3.71 2.49
C VAL A 365 12.26 -4.25 2.31
N LYS A 366 13.26 -3.44 2.64
CA LYS A 366 14.67 -3.83 2.76
C LYS A 366 15.27 -3.14 3.96
N ASN A 367 15.92 -3.88 4.84
CA ASN A 367 16.71 -3.28 5.92
C ASN A 367 18.01 -4.08 6.11
N ARG A 368 19.16 -3.43 5.92
CA ARG A 368 20.48 -4.04 6.18
C ARG A 368 20.91 -3.97 7.65
N PHE A 369 20.15 -3.26 8.49
CA PHE A 369 20.49 -2.94 9.87
C PHE A 369 19.41 -3.40 10.87
N GLY A 370 18.39 -4.11 10.41
CA GLY A 370 17.21 -4.50 11.18
C GLY A 370 16.31 -5.47 10.43
N SER A 371 15.15 -5.78 11.01
CA SER A 371 14.17 -6.67 10.41
C SER A 371 13.30 -5.95 9.36
N THR A 372 12.79 -6.71 8.38
CA THR A 372 11.76 -6.28 7.42
C THR A 372 10.34 -6.64 7.89
N ASP A 373 10.20 -7.43 8.95
CA ASP A 373 8.90 -7.69 9.58
C ASP A 373 8.37 -6.42 10.31
N GLU A 374 9.20 -5.42 10.58
CA GLU A 374 8.77 -4.26 11.38
C GLU A 374 7.92 -3.27 10.57
N LEU A 375 6.82 -2.87 11.22
CA LEU A 375 5.80 -1.98 10.70
C LEU A 375 5.56 -0.88 11.75
N ALA A 376 5.29 0.34 11.29
CA ALA A 376 4.83 1.45 12.11
C ALA A 376 3.45 1.92 11.64
N VAL A 377 2.60 2.36 12.57
CA VAL A 377 1.22 2.79 12.29
C VAL A 377 1.02 4.20 12.81
N LEU A 378 0.76 5.11 11.87
CA LEU A 378 0.75 6.55 12.07
C LEU A 378 -0.60 7.15 11.67
N GLU A 379 -0.96 8.29 12.24
CA GLU A 379 -2.13 9.09 11.83
C GLU A 379 -1.68 10.46 11.31
N MET A 380 -2.26 10.93 10.20
CA MET A 380 -2.01 12.26 9.64
C MET A 380 -2.92 13.31 10.30
N SER A 381 -2.47 13.87 11.42
CA SER A 381 -3.14 14.97 12.13
C SER A 381 -2.82 16.35 11.53
N GLN A 382 -3.50 17.39 12.00
CA GLN A 382 -3.15 18.79 11.64
C GLN A 382 -1.72 19.17 12.03
N SER A 383 -1.18 18.60 13.13
CA SER A 383 0.20 18.80 13.60
C SER A 383 1.21 17.87 12.92
N GLY A 384 0.83 17.13 11.88
CA GLY A 384 1.66 16.14 11.19
C GLY A 384 1.38 14.71 11.61
N LEU A 385 2.34 13.81 11.37
CA LEU A 385 2.21 12.41 11.72
C LEU A 385 2.32 12.22 13.24
N GLN A 386 1.40 11.43 13.80
CA GLN A 386 1.43 10.95 15.19
C GLN A 386 1.42 9.42 15.20
N VAL A 387 1.79 8.78 16.32
CA VAL A 387 1.81 7.32 16.46
C VAL A 387 0.46 6.82 16.96
N VAL A 388 -0.09 5.79 16.32
CA VAL A 388 -1.31 5.12 16.78
C VAL A 388 -0.96 4.06 17.81
N SER A 389 -1.31 4.30 19.08
CA SER A 389 -1.05 3.37 20.18
C SER A 389 -1.84 2.06 20.06
N ASN A 390 -3.09 2.13 19.60
CA ASN A 390 -3.93 0.96 19.30
C ASN A 390 -4.27 0.91 17.81
N ALA A 391 -3.37 0.31 17.03
CA ALA A 391 -3.54 0.17 15.59
C ALA A 391 -4.76 -0.66 15.14
N SER A 392 -5.45 -1.35 16.07
CA SER A 392 -6.68 -2.09 15.74
C SER A 392 -7.92 -1.18 15.63
N GLU A 393 -7.90 0.03 16.19
CA GLU A 393 -9.01 1.01 16.04
C GLU A 393 -9.21 1.46 14.58
N MET A 394 -8.24 1.23 13.69
CA MET A 394 -8.39 1.41 12.24
C MET A 394 -9.34 0.39 11.59
N PHE A 395 -9.57 -0.76 12.22
CA PHE A 395 -10.28 -1.91 11.63
C PHE A 395 -11.46 -2.43 12.46
N LEU A 396 -11.88 -1.67 13.47
CA LEU A 396 -13.02 -1.96 14.34
C LEU A 396 -14.06 -0.85 14.20
N THR A 397 -15.32 -1.19 13.93
CA THR A 397 -16.38 -0.20 13.90
C THR A 397 -16.63 0.32 15.32
N GLN A 398 -16.73 1.65 15.49
CA GLN A 398 -17.19 2.22 16.76
C GLN A 398 -18.66 1.83 16.98
N GLN A 399 -18.89 0.85 17.84
CA GLN A 399 -20.24 0.41 18.21
C GLN A 399 -20.88 1.47 19.11
N HIS A 400 -21.85 2.21 18.56
CA HIS A 400 -22.74 3.04 19.38
C HIS A 400 -23.61 2.12 20.24
N SER A 401 -23.60 2.35 21.56
CA SER A 401 -24.31 1.58 22.60
C SER A 401 -25.80 1.36 22.34
N ASP A 402 -26.39 2.24 21.53
CA ASP A 402 -27.82 2.34 21.31
C ASP A 402 -28.27 1.56 20.05
N SER A 403 -27.33 0.89 19.37
CA SER A 403 -27.57 0.12 18.14
C SER A 403 -27.81 -1.37 18.41
N ASN A 404 -28.81 -1.96 17.75
CA ASN A 404 -29.18 -3.36 17.94
C ASN A 404 -28.02 -4.31 17.64
N VAL A 405 -27.75 -5.26 18.53
CA VAL A 405 -26.61 -6.18 18.47
C VAL A 405 -26.57 -6.95 17.14
N LEU A 406 -25.59 -6.66 16.29
CA LEU A 406 -25.56 -7.09 14.88
C LEU A 406 -25.10 -8.54 14.72
N ALA A 407 -25.93 -9.37 14.09
CA ALA A 407 -25.54 -10.71 13.66
C ALA A 407 -24.65 -10.65 12.42
N GLY A 408 -23.64 -11.52 12.36
CA GLY A 408 -22.70 -11.62 11.23
C GLY A 408 -21.37 -10.88 11.40
N LEU A 409 -21.10 -10.30 12.57
CA LEU A 409 -19.85 -9.61 12.90
C LEU A 409 -18.92 -10.55 13.69
N ALA A 410 -17.68 -10.74 13.24
CA ALA A 410 -16.64 -11.48 13.98
C ALA A 410 -15.27 -10.80 13.90
N ILE A 411 -14.48 -10.85 14.98
CA ILE A 411 -13.14 -10.23 15.02
C ILE A 411 -12.07 -11.27 14.69
N ALA A 412 -11.31 -11.02 13.62
CA ALA A 412 -10.15 -11.78 13.21
C ALA A 412 -8.87 -11.24 13.86
N VAL A 413 -7.90 -12.11 14.14
CA VAL A 413 -6.60 -11.71 14.69
C VAL A 413 -5.48 -12.07 13.72
N ILE A 414 -5.20 -11.14 12.82
CA ILE A 414 -4.19 -11.28 11.76
C ILE A 414 -2.84 -10.75 12.22
N MET A 415 -1.78 -11.10 11.50
CA MET A 415 -0.48 -10.42 11.63
C MET A 415 0.00 -9.88 10.29
N ASP A 416 0.59 -8.69 10.34
CA ASP A 416 1.36 -8.11 9.23
C ASP A 416 2.76 -7.81 9.75
N GLY A 417 3.73 -8.63 9.32
CA GLY A 417 5.08 -8.66 9.87
C GLY A 417 5.12 -9.04 11.36
N THR A 418 5.65 -8.15 12.21
CA THR A 418 5.67 -8.32 13.67
C THR A 418 4.39 -7.88 14.36
N ARG A 419 3.57 -7.03 13.74
CA ARG A 419 2.37 -6.47 14.37
C ARG A 419 1.18 -7.41 14.25
N THR A 420 0.41 -7.46 15.33
CA THR A 420 -0.91 -8.08 15.37
C THR A 420 -1.96 -6.99 15.18
N PHE A 421 -2.97 -7.26 14.36
CA PHE A 421 -4.13 -6.38 14.20
C PHE A 421 -5.41 -7.18 14.45
N LEU A 422 -6.35 -6.58 15.20
CA LEU A 422 -7.71 -7.09 15.32
C LEU A 422 -8.53 -6.42 14.22
N VAL A 423 -9.20 -7.22 13.40
CA VAL A 423 -9.91 -6.77 12.19
C VAL A 423 -11.33 -7.31 12.20
N GLU A 424 -12.31 -6.43 12.03
CA GLU A 424 -13.71 -6.80 11.93
C GLU A 424 -14.05 -7.39 10.55
N ILE A 425 -14.60 -8.60 10.56
CA ILE A 425 -15.14 -9.29 9.40
C ILE A 425 -16.66 -9.33 9.54
N GLN A 426 -17.34 -8.79 8.53
CA GLN A 426 -18.79 -8.70 8.43
C GLN A 426 -19.29 -9.71 7.39
N ALA A 427 -20.38 -10.43 7.70
CA ALA A 427 -21.03 -11.38 6.81
C ALA A 427 -22.55 -11.14 6.75
N LEU A 428 -23.09 -11.11 5.53
CA LEU A 428 -24.53 -11.07 5.26
C LEU A 428 -24.93 -12.31 4.45
N CYS A 429 -25.73 -13.20 5.06
CA CYS A 429 -26.28 -14.41 4.44
C CYS A 429 -27.72 -14.17 3.98
N LEU A 430 -27.95 -14.04 2.67
CA LEU A 430 -29.28 -13.85 2.10
C LEU A 430 -29.85 -15.17 1.55
N THR A 431 -30.93 -15.67 2.15
CA THR A 431 -31.72 -16.78 1.62
C THR A 431 -32.53 -16.31 0.41
N HIS A 432 -32.53 -17.09 -0.69
CA HIS A 432 -33.23 -16.75 -1.95
C HIS A 432 -32.80 -15.42 -2.61
N SER A 433 -31.50 -15.13 -2.62
CA SER A 433 -30.94 -14.02 -3.40
C SER A 433 -31.20 -14.20 -4.91
N PRO A 434 -31.66 -13.16 -5.64
CA PRO A 434 -31.71 -13.18 -7.11
C PRO A 434 -30.31 -13.05 -7.74
N VAL A 435 -29.31 -12.63 -6.97
CA VAL A 435 -27.89 -12.59 -7.37
C VAL A 435 -27.26 -13.91 -6.94
N SER A 436 -26.83 -14.72 -7.92
CA SER A 436 -26.23 -16.04 -7.70
C SER A 436 -24.75 -15.99 -7.27
N SER A 437 -24.06 -14.88 -7.51
CA SER A 437 -22.68 -14.67 -7.09
C SER A 437 -22.60 -14.21 -5.63
N SER A 438 -21.85 -14.96 -4.82
CA SER A 438 -21.34 -14.46 -3.53
C SER A 438 -20.25 -13.41 -3.81
N GLN A 439 -20.18 -12.37 -2.99
CA GLN A 439 -19.23 -11.26 -3.16
C GLN A 439 -18.37 -11.11 -1.89
N SER A 440 -17.11 -10.72 -2.05
CA SER A 440 -16.20 -10.53 -0.93
C SER A 440 -15.30 -9.31 -1.15
N ASN A 441 -15.42 -8.32 -0.27
CA ASN A 441 -14.48 -7.21 -0.14
C ASN A 441 -13.49 -7.52 0.98
N GLY A 442 -12.20 -7.25 0.78
CA GLY A 442 -11.13 -7.57 1.73
C GLY A 442 -10.77 -9.06 1.89
N ILE A 443 -11.50 -9.97 1.23
CA ILE A 443 -11.27 -11.42 1.27
C ILE A 443 -11.26 -11.97 -0.15
N HIS A 444 -10.29 -12.84 -0.47
CA HIS A 444 -10.21 -13.47 -1.77
C HIS A 444 -11.37 -14.48 -1.98
N LEU A 445 -12.14 -14.32 -3.06
CA LEU A 445 -13.40 -15.05 -3.28
C LEU A 445 -13.27 -16.57 -3.21
N ASN A 446 -12.16 -17.14 -3.69
CA ASN A 446 -11.92 -18.59 -3.59
C ASN A 446 -11.80 -19.08 -2.13
N LYS A 447 -11.20 -18.27 -1.24
CA LYS A 447 -11.12 -18.59 0.21
C LYS A 447 -12.52 -18.60 0.83
N ALA A 448 -13.31 -17.56 0.56
CA ALA A 448 -14.70 -17.46 1.02
C ALA A 448 -15.55 -18.67 0.56
N ASN A 449 -15.43 -19.04 -0.71
CA ASN A 449 -16.15 -20.20 -1.28
C ASN A 449 -15.70 -21.53 -0.64
N ILE A 450 -14.40 -21.73 -0.39
CA ILE A 450 -13.89 -22.91 0.29
C ILE A 450 -14.46 -22.99 1.72
N ILE A 451 -14.39 -21.91 2.51
CA ILE A 451 -14.91 -21.86 3.88
C ILE A 451 -16.42 -22.15 3.90
N LYS A 452 -17.20 -21.58 2.97
CA LYS A 452 -18.62 -21.89 2.80
C LYS A 452 -18.87 -23.39 2.54
N CYS A 453 -18.09 -24.02 1.65
CA CYS A 453 -18.19 -25.44 1.36
C CYS A 453 -17.85 -26.33 2.57
N VAL A 454 -16.82 -25.98 3.35
CA VAL A 454 -16.46 -26.71 4.58
C VAL A 454 -17.55 -26.55 5.65
N LEU A 455 -18.13 -25.36 5.82
CA LEU A 455 -19.28 -25.14 6.71
C LEU A 455 -20.51 -25.98 6.32
N ILE A 456 -20.82 -26.07 5.03
CA ILE A 456 -21.90 -26.94 4.52
C ILE A 456 -21.61 -28.41 4.86
N LYS A 457 -20.40 -28.89 4.54
CA LYS A 457 -20.06 -30.31 4.60
C LYS A 457 -19.78 -30.84 6.00
N GLN A 458 -19.09 -30.07 6.84
CA GLN A 458 -18.54 -30.53 8.12
C GLN A 458 -19.30 -29.98 9.33
N ALA A 459 -19.70 -28.70 9.31
CA ALA A 459 -20.53 -28.10 10.37
C ALA A 459 -22.04 -28.40 10.19
N GLY A 460 -22.45 -28.84 9.00
CA GLY A 460 -23.82 -29.27 8.68
C GLY A 460 -24.79 -28.12 8.42
N LEU A 461 -24.30 -26.95 7.98
CA LEU A 461 -25.13 -25.78 7.72
C LEU A 461 -25.78 -25.83 6.34
N HIS A 462 -27.09 -25.56 6.27
CA HIS A 462 -27.88 -25.53 5.03
C HIS A 462 -27.68 -24.21 4.26
N LEU A 463 -26.42 -23.92 3.92
CA LEU A 463 -25.96 -22.68 3.27
C LEU A 463 -25.95 -22.73 1.74
N GLN A 464 -26.47 -23.81 1.13
CA GLN A 464 -26.41 -24.04 -0.33
C GLN A 464 -27.14 -22.92 -1.10
N ASP A 465 -28.42 -22.69 -0.80
CA ASP A 465 -29.30 -21.69 -1.47
C ASP A 465 -29.16 -20.26 -0.94
N ASN A 466 -28.10 -19.98 -0.18
CA ASN A 466 -27.86 -18.67 0.43
C ASN A 466 -26.72 -17.96 -0.29
N ALA A 467 -26.92 -16.73 -0.75
CA ALA A 467 -25.82 -15.87 -1.15
C ALA A 467 -25.09 -15.36 0.11
N VAL A 468 -23.77 -15.32 0.06
CA VAL A 468 -22.94 -14.83 1.16
C VAL A 468 -22.19 -13.60 0.66
N PHE A 469 -22.37 -12.49 1.36
CA PHE A 469 -21.62 -11.26 1.15
C PHE A 469 -20.65 -11.09 2.31
N LEU A 470 -19.37 -10.86 2.03
CA LEU A 470 -18.33 -10.63 3.03
C LEU A 470 -17.72 -9.24 2.84
N ASN A 471 -17.46 -8.56 3.95
CA ASN A 471 -16.76 -7.29 3.98
C ASN A 471 -15.74 -7.29 5.13
N VAL A 472 -14.60 -6.64 4.91
CA VAL A 472 -13.59 -6.37 5.93
C VAL A 472 -13.57 -4.88 6.21
N VAL A 473 -13.68 -4.50 7.48
CA VAL A 473 -13.71 -3.10 7.89
C VAL A 473 -12.32 -2.46 7.74
N GLY A 474 -12.28 -1.18 7.39
CA GLY A 474 -11.04 -0.43 7.17
C GLY A 474 -10.22 -0.85 5.94
N GLY A 475 -10.84 -1.53 4.96
CA GLY A 475 -10.24 -1.83 3.64
C GLY A 475 -9.22 -2.98 3.62
N PHE A 476 -8.91 -3.58 4.77
CA PHE A 476 -7.83 -4.56 4.91
C PHE A 476 -8.05 -5.83 4.07
N GLN A 477 -6.96 -6.40 3.55
CA GLN A 477 -6.97 -7.62 2.75
C GLN A 477 -6.52 -8.84 3.58
N VAL A 478 -7.47 -9.67 4.02
CA VAL A 478 -7.24 -10.86 4.87
C VAL A 478 -6.67 -12.03 4.05
N THR A 479 -5.39 -11.91 3.72
CA THR A 479 -4.60 -12.91 2.99
C THR A 479 -4.30 -14.14 3.86
N GLU A 480 -3.87 -13.91 5.10
CA GLU A 480 -3.42 -14.93 6.07
C GLU A 480 -4.51 -15.95 6.46
N THR A 481 -4.14 -17.21 6.75
CA THR A 481 -5.10 -18.27 7.14
C THR A 481 -5.62 -18.14 8.59
N ALA A 482 -4.96 -17.36 9.45
CA ALA A 482 -5.41 -17.12 10.83
C ALA A 482 -6.81 -16.46 10.94
N GLY A 483 -7.23 -15.72 9.91
CA GLY A 483 -8.56 -15.12 9.84
C GLY A 483 -9.66 -16.10 9.39
N ASP A 484 -9.34 -17.32 8.95
CA ASP A 484 -10.32 -18.22 8.33
C ASP A 484 -11.41 -18.64 9.34
N LEU A 485 -11.04 -18.90 10.60
CA LEU A 485 -11.99 -19.15 11.69
C LEU A 485 -12.94 -17.96 11.94
N ALA A 486 -12.46 -16.72 11.81
CA ALA A 486 -13.29 -15.52 11.97
C ALA A 486 -14.29 -15.36 10.82
N ILE A 487 -13.85 -15.62 9.57
CA ILE A 487 -14.74 -15.66 8.39
C ILE A 487 -15.85 -16.71 8.61
N ALA A 488 -15.49 -17.90 9.09
CA ALA A 488 -16.47 -18.94 9.40
C ALA A 488 -17.42 -18.53 10.53
N ALA A 489 -16.92 -17.91 11.60
CA ALA A 489 -17.74 -17.42 12.71
C ALA A 489 -18.73 -16.33 12.28
N ALA A 490 -18.30 -15.38 11.44
CA ALA A 490 -19.17 -14.36 10.85
C ALA A 490 -20.29 -14.98 10.02
N ILE A 491 -19.97 -15.90 9.10
CA ILE A 491 -20.97 -16.62 8.28
C ILE A 491 -21.95 -17.40 9.17
N CYS A 492 -21.46 -18.11 10.19
CA CYS A 492 -22.30 -18.81 11.17
C CYS A 492 -23.25 -17.86 11.92
N SER A 493 -22.74 -16.74 12.44
CA SER A 493 -23.53 -15.74 13.18
C SER A 493 -24.63 -15.14 12.31
N SER A 494 -24.29 -14.78 11.08
CA SER A 494 -25.21 -14.23 10.07
C SER A 494 -26.32 -15.22 9.71
N PHE A 495 -25.96 -16.46 9.35
CA PHE A 495 -26.91 -17.51 8.95
C PHE A 495 -27.84 -17.97 10.08
N LEU A 496 -27.37 -17.94 11.33
CA LEU A 496 -28.16 -18.33 12.50
C LEU A 496 -28.94 -17.18 13.13
N GLU A 497 -28.84 -15.96 12.57
CA GLU A 497 -29.48 -14.73 13.06
C GLU A 497 -29.19 -14.51 14.56
N PHE A 498 -27.94 -14.77 14.99
CA PHE A 498 -27.53 -14.69 16.40
C PHE A 498 -26.13 -14.05 16.54
N PRO A 499 -26.00 -12.90 17.23
CA PRO A 499 -24.78 -12.08 17.24
C PRO A 499 -23.69 -12.60 18.18
N ILE A 500 -22.45 -12.48 17.73
CA ILE A 500 -21.25 -12.87 18.51
C ILE A 500 -21.08 -11.95 19.73
N PRO A 501 -20.61 -12.45 20.88
CA PRO A 501 -20.54 -11.65 22.11
C PRO A 501 -19.38 -10.67 22.02
N GLU A 502 -19.60 -9.44 22.45
CA GLU A 502 -18.56 -8.40 22.50
C GLU A 502 -17.30 -8.85 23.25
N GLY A 503 -16.14 -8.44 22.73
CA GLY A 503 -14.85 -8.90 23.23
C GLY A 503 -14.51 -10.36 22.90
N THR A 504 -15.16 -10.97 21.88
CA THR A 504 -14.78 -12.31 21.36
C THR A 504 -13.98 -12.19 20.07
N ALA A 505 -12.74 -12.67 20.08
CA ALA A 505 -11.87 -12.77 18.91
C ALA A 505 -11.65 -14.23 18.47
N PHE A 506 -11.35 -14.43 17.19
CA PHE A 506 -11.18 -15.76 16.58
C PHE A 506 -9.82 -15.87 15.86
N ILE A 507 -9.13 -16.99 16.09
CA ILE A 507 -7.83 -17.29 15.51
C ILE A 507 -7.80 -18.75 15.06
N GLY A 508 -7.50 -19.01 13.78
CA GLY A 508 -7.22 -20.37 13.32
C GLY A 508 -7.43 -20.57 11.84
N GLU A 509 -6.59 -21.45 11.28
CA GLU A 509 -6.72 -21.95 9.91
C GLU A 509 -7.77 -23.08 9.86
N ILE A 510 -8.56 -23.12 8.77
CA ILE A 510 -9.58 -24.15 8.54
C ILE A 510 -9.06 -25.16 7.52
N GLY A 511 -8.92 -26.42 7.94
CA GLY A 511 -8.68 -27.52 7.02
C GLY A 511 -9.94 -27.95 6.27
N LEU A 512 -9.77 -28.63 5.13
CA LEU A 512 -10.90 -29.14 4.31
C LEU A 512 -11.68 -30.26 5.01
N GLY A 513 -11.09 -30.92 6.02
CA GLY A 513 -11.78 -31.83 6.93
C GLY A 513 -12.68 -31.11 7.94
N GLY A 514 -12.61 -29.78 8.02
CA GLY A 514 -13.27 -28.96 9.04
C GLY A 514 -12.48 -28.86 10.34
N GLU A 515 -11.28 -29.42 10.39
CA GLU A 515 -10.38 -29.34 11.53
C GLU A 515 -9.75 -27.94 11.67
N LEU A 516 -9.53 -27.48 12.90
CA LEU A 516 -8.89 -26.20 13.19
C LEU A 516 -7.40 -26.40 13.44
N ARG A 517 -6.59 -25.65 12.70
CA ARG A 517 -5.14 -25.84 12.58
C ARG A 517 -4.38 -24.67 13.21
N MET A 518 -3.24 -24.97 13.84
CA MET A 518 -2.38 -23.96 14.45
C MET A 518 -1.83 -22.98 13.41
N VAL A 519 -1.64 -21.73 13.84
CA VAL A 519 -1.10 -20.64 13.01
C VAL A 519 0.14 -19.98 13.67
N PRO A 520 1.02 -19.32 12.91
CA PRO A 520 2.25 -18.75 13.44
C PRO A 520 2.02 -17.66 14.50
N ARG A 521 2.92 -17.59 15.49
CA ARG A 521 2.96 -16.54 16.53
C ARG A 521 1.64 -16.39 17.32
N ILE A 522 0.91 -17.49 17.55
CA ILE A 522 -0.40 -17.46 18.23
C ILE A 522 -0.33 -16.93 19.67
N ASP A 523 0.80 -17.12 20.34
CA ASP A 523 1.19 -16.47 21.59
C ASP A 523 1.09 -14.94 21.51
N LYS A 524 1.75 -14.32 20.52
CA LYS A 524 1.72 -12.86 20.33
C LYS A 524 0.31 -12.38 20.04
N ARG A 525 -0.46 -13.12 19.23
CA ARG A 525 -1.84 -12.77 18.88
C ARG A 525 -2.74 -12.74 20.11
N VAL A 526 -2.76 -13.82 20.88
CA VAL A 526 -3.59 -13.96 22.09
C VAL A 526 -3.17 -12.93 23.15
N ASN A 527 -1.87 -12.66 23.30
CA ASN A 527 -1.37 -11.61 24.17
C ASN A 527 -1.76 -10.19 23.71
N THR A 528 -1.85 -9.91 22.40
CA THR A 528 -2.40 -8.64 21.90
C THR A 528 -3.91 -8.54 22.19
N VAL A 529 -4.68 -9.60 21.97
CA VAL A 529 -6.13 -9.64 22.22
C VAL A 529 -6.41 -9.35 23.70
N ALA A 530 -5.69 -9.99 24.63
CA ALA A 530 -5.81 -9.73 26.07
C ALA A 530 -5.52 -8.25 26.42
N LYS A 531 -4.42 -7.69 25.90
CA LYS A 531 -4.02 -6.28 26.12
C LYS A 531 -5.02 -5.25 25.58
N LEU A 532 -5.92 -5.66 24.69
CA LEU A 532 -6.99 -4.83 24.15
C LEU A 532 -8.33 -5.05 24.87
N GLY A 533 -8.34 -5.72 26.03
CA GLY A 533 -9.52 -5.89 26.88
C GLY A 533 -10.55 -6.90 26.38
N TYR A 534 -10.19 -7.74 25.39
CA TYR A 534 -11.08 -8.78 24.89
C TYR A 534 -11.24 -9.90 25.92
N ARG A 535 -12.49 -10.32 26.14
CA ARG A 535 -12.87 -11.27 27.20
C ARG A 535 -12.83 -12.73 26.76
N MET A 536 -12.79 -13.01 25.46
CA MET A 536 -12.76 -14.37 24.93
C MET A 536 -11.91 -14.46 23.65
N CYS A 537 -11.12 -15.53 23.55
CA CYS A 537 -10.37 -15.84 22.33
C CYS A 537 -10.59 -17.30 21.93
N VAL A 538 -11.20 -17.53 20.76
CA VAL A 538 -11.44 -18.87 20.23
C VAL A 538 -10.26 -19.29 19.36
N VAL A 539 -9.63 -20.41 19.70
CA VAL A 539 -8.35 -20.90 19.13
C VAL A 539 -8.43 -22.39 18.76
N PRO A 540 -7.45 -22.94 18.01
CA PRO A 540 -7.34 -24.38 17.79
C PRO A 540 -7.04 -25.11 19.11
N LYS A 541 -7.60 -26.32 19.32
CA LYS A 541 -7.45 -27.07 20.59
C LYS A 541 -5.99 -27.37 21.00
N GLN A 542 -5.08 -27.36 20.03
CA GLN A 542 -3.65 -27.52 20.26
C GLN A 542 -3.01 -26.28 20.92
N ALA A 543 -3.51 -25.09 20.61
CA ALA A 543 -2.99 -23.83 21.13
C ALA A 543 -3.48 -23.52 22.55
N GLU A 544 -4.72 -23.92 22.90
CA GLU A 544 -5.29 -23.75 24.25
C GLU A 544 -4.31 -24.19 25.35
N LYS A 545 -3.74 -25.40 25.24
CA LYS A 545 -2.75 -25.96 26.18
C LYS A 545 -1.39 -25.24 26.20
N LEU A 546 -1.04 -24.53 25.13
CA LEU A 546 0.19 -23.74 25.04
C LEU A 546 0.02 -22.34 25.64
N LEU A 547 -1.21 -21.97 25.98
CA LEU A 547 -1.63 -20.66 26.48
C LEU A 547 -2.19 -20.75 27.92
N GLU A 548 -2.01 -21.90 28.59
CA GLU A 548 -2.38 -22.13 29.99
C GLU A 548 -1.38 -21.51 31.01
N THR A 549 -0.38 -20.76 30.54
CA THR A 549 0.67 -20.13 31.36
C THR A 549 0.57 -18.60 31.42
N GLU A 550 1.26 -18.02 32.42
CA GLU A 550 1.04 -16.68 32.98
C GLU A 550 1.06 -15.52 31.97
N GLY A 551 0.11 -14.59 32.11
CA GLY A 551 0.06 -13.32 31.35
C GLY A 551 -1.30 -12.92 30.77
N LEU A 552 -2.31 -13.80 30.82
CA LEU A 552 -3.65 -13.54 30.27
C LEU A 552 -4.61 -12.98 31.33
N GLU A 553 -4.70 -11.65 31.41
CA GLU A 553 -5.64 -10.90 32.26
C GLU A 553 -7.10 -11.19 31.89
N GLU A 554 -7.87 -11.80 32.80
CA GLU A 554 -9.32 -12.15 32.74
C GLU A 554 -9.87 -12.87 31.48
N MET A 555 -9.09 -12.98 30.41
CA MET A 555 -9.54 -13.42 29.10
C MET A 555 -9.64 -14.94 29.02
N LYS A 556 -10.83 -15.42 28.63
CA LYS A 556 -11.08 -16.83 28.42
C LYS A 556 -10.60 -17.31 27.04
N VAL A 557 -9.47 -18.02 27.01
CA VAL A 557 -9.10 -18.84 25.85
C VAL A 557 -10.06 -20.04 25.74
N VAL A 558 -10.51 -20.34 24.52
CA VAL A 558 -11.41 -21.47 24.23
C VAL A 558 -10.88 -22.26 23.04
N GLY A 559 -10.35 -23.45 23.30
CA GLY A 559 -9.88 -24.34 22.25
C GLY A 559 -11.01 -25.16 21.62
N CYS A 560 -11.10 -25.14 20.29
CA CYS A 560 -11.96 -26.02 19.48
C CYS A 560 -11.10 -26.89 18.54
N LYS A 561 -11.47 -28.16 18.35
CA LYS A 561 -10.79 -29.08 17.42
C LYS A 561 -11.22 -28.90 15.97
N ASP A 562 -12.48 -28.55 15.78
CA ASP A 562 -13.14 -28.48 14.47
C ASP A 562 -14.26 -27.43 14.48
N LEU A 563 -14.77 -27.11 13.29
CA LEU A 563 -15.88 -26.15 13.11
C LEU A 563 -17.21 -26.62 13.74
N LYS A 564 -17.36 -27.91 14.04
CA LYS A 564 -18.57 -28.46 14.66
C LYS A 564 -18.54 -28.28 16.19
N GLU A 565 -17.37 -28.38 16.82
CA GLU A 565 -17.15 -27.94 18.20
C GLU A 565 -17.40 -26.42 18.33
N MET A 566 -16.92 -25.60 17.38
CA MET A 566 -17.18 -24.15 17.35
C MET A 566 -18.69 -23.84 17.17
N HIS A 567 -19.35 -24.47 16.21
CA HIS A 567 -20.81 -24.33 16.03
C HIS A 567 -21.59 -24.81 17.27
N THR A 568 -21.13 -25.86 17.95
CA THR A 568 -21.75 -26.38 19.18
C THR A 568 -21.52 -25.45 20.38
N LEU A 569 -20.36 -24.80 20.49
CA LEU A 569 -20.10 -23.72 21.43
C LEU A 569 -21.12 -22.60 21.21
N TRP A 570 -21.37 -22.25 19.95
CA TRP A 570 -22.29 -21.19 19.56
C TRP A 570 -23.75 -21.49 19.93
N LEU A 571 -24.23 -22.70 19.64
CA LEU A 571 -25.56 -23.16 20.04
C LEU A 571 -25.74 -23.21 21.57
N LYS A 572 -24.69 -23.58 22.32
CA LYS A 572 -24.70 -23.52 23.80
C LYS A 572 -24.78 -22.09 24.31
N TYR A 573 -24.10 -21.14 23.67
CA TYR A 573 -24.17 -19.72 24.03
C TYR A 573 -25.56 -19.15 23.77
N ARG A 574 -26.13 -19.39 22.58
CA ARG A 574 -27.52 -19.04 22.23
C ARG A 574 -28.50 -19.56 23.28
N LYS A 575 -28.39 -20.85 23.65
CA LYS A 575 -29.28 -21.43 24.65
C LYS A 575 -29.14 -20.73 26.01
N ARG A 576 -27.92 -20.46 26.48
CA ARG A 576 -27.70 -19.79 27.77
C ARG A 576 -28.29 -18.38 27.78
N CYS A 577 -28.18 -17.63 26.68
CA CYS A 577 -28.82 -16.32 26.54
C CYS A 577 -30.35 -16.42 26.54
N THR A 578 -30.95 -17.38 25.84
CA THR A 578 -32.41 -17.58 25.88
C THR A 578 -32.90 -18.05 27.25
N ASP A 579 -32.14 -18.91 27.96
CA ASP A 579 -32.49 -19.38 29.30
C ASP A 579 -32.44 -18.23 30.33
N LEU A 580 -31.48 -17.29 30.20
CA LEU A 580 -31.40 -16.07 31.03
C LEU A 580 -32.54 -15.08 30.74
N VAL A 581 -32.82 -14.76 29.47
CA VAL A 581 -33.94 -13.89 29.09
C VAL A 581 -35.28 -14.48 29.56
N LEU A 582 -35.41 -15.81 29.55
CA LEU A 582 -36.58 -16.49 30.11
C LEU A 582 -36.64 -16.46 31.65
N SER A 583 -35.50 -16.49 32.36
CA SER A 583 -35.51 -16.30 33.82
C SER A 583 -35.91 -14.88 34.20
N ASP A 584 -35.38 -13.87 33.50
CA ASP A 584 -35.68 -12.46 33.80
C ASP A 584 -37.14 -12.12 33.48
N LEU A 585 -37.68 -12.64 32.36
CA LEU A 585 -39.12 -12.59 32.08
C LEU A 585 -39.97 -13.31 33.14
N SER A 586 -39.47 -14.37 33.77
CA SER A 586 -40.17 -15.07 34.86
C SER A 586 -40.07 -14.37 36.24
N TYR A 587 -39.24 -13.33 36.37
CA TYR A 587 -39.24 -12.39 37.50
C TYR A 587 -40.14 -11.17 37.26
N LEU A 588 -40.65 -10.99 36.03
CA LEU A 588 -41.48 -9.86 35.57
C LEU A 588 -42.97 -10.24 35.35
N ILE A 589 -43.38 -11.45 35.73
CA ILE A 589 -44.73 -12.04 35.57
C ILE A 589 -45.26 -12.55 36.92
#